data_AF-A0AAW3K237-F1
#
_entry.id   AF-A0AAW3K237-F1
#
_cell.length_a   1.000
_cell.length_b   1.000
_cell.length_c   1.000
_cell.angle_alpha   90.00
_cell.angle_beta   90.00
_cell.angle_gamma   90.00
#
_symmetry.space_group_name_H-M   'P 1'
#
loop_
_entity.id
_entity.type
_entity.pdbx_description
1 polymer ?
#
loop_
_entity_poly.entity_id
_entity_poly.type
_entity_poly.pdbx_seq_one_letter_code
_entity_poly.pdbx_strand_id
1 'polypeptide(L)'
;MDKEKLHELRAKITISIADACALLKQYDEIEHCIQAYHQQNIEKICAATDCKAELARKYYDDPRYHHNLEKIIQKINEFNQRTIKLSIDENLKYVDKVGFFIWAEDENLERIQDKNNRTYFIPQDDFAYVVKLFRSLFPLFSPLRNEFECSFDPCSDNYFDQNTIQGIILKIRDLHFNDSKVMNFLEKLVCCLEEKMQIGTYVVIFGNQ
;
A
#
# COMPACT_ATOMS: atom_id res chain seq x y z
N MET A 1 44.55 -14.26 -2.92
CA MET A 1 43.36 -14.01 -2.07
C MET A 1 43.81 -14.21 -0.64
N ASP A 2 43.71 -13.14 0.15
CA ASP A 2 44.17 -13.13 1.52
C ASP A 2 43.24 -13.95 2.41
N LYS A 3 43.74 -15.09 2.91
CA LYS A 3 42.97 -16.01 3.76
C LYS A 3 42.64 -15.38 5.12
N GLU A 4 43.48 -14.46 5.60
CA GLU A 4 43.28 -13.78 6.88
C GLU A 4 42.13 -12.79 6.76
N LYS A 5 42.13 -11.94 5.72
CA LYS A 5 41.01 -11.01 5.44
C LYS A 5 39.68 -11.73 5.22
N LEU A 6 39.69 -12.87 4.52
CA LEU A 6 38.49 -13.68 4.33
C LEU A 6 37.94 -14.23 5.64
N HIS A 7 38.82 -14.69 6.53
CA HIS A 7 38.42 -15.16 7.85
C HIS A 7 37.89 -14.01 8.72
N GLU A 8 38.56 -12.87 8.71
CA GLU A 8 38.14 -11.68 9.45
C GLU A 8 36.74 -11.20 9.02
N LEU A 9 36.50 -11.06 7.71
CA LEU A 9 35.21 -10.62 7.19
C LEU A 9 34.07 -11.57 7.61
N ARG A 10 34.29 -12.89 7.49
CA ARG A 10 33.29 -13.91 7.83
C ARG A 10 33.09 -14.11 9.34
N ALA A 11 34.01 -13.61 10.17
CA ALA A 11 33.81 -13.54 11.61
C ALA A 11 32.91 -12.36 12.02
N LYS A 12 32.92 -11.27 11.26
CA LYS A 12 32.11 -10.06 11.52
C LYS A 12 30.69 -10.15 10.94
N ILE A 13 30.52 -10.78 9.78
CA ILE A 13 29.22 -10.92 9.11
C ILE A 13 28.96 -12.34 8.63
N THR A 14 27.69 -12.77 8.67
CA THR A 14 27.27 -14.08 8.15
C THR A 14 27.14 -14.02 6.63
N ILE A 15 28.17 -14.45 5.91
CA ILE A 15 28.25 -14.36 4.45
C ILE A 15 28.84 -15.65 3.84
N SER A 16 28.40 -15.97 2.61
CA SER A 16 28.94 -17.09 1.83
C SER A 16 30.41 -16.82 1.44
N ILE A 17 31.18 -17.89 1.21
CA ILE A 17 32.57 -17.74 0.76
C ILE A 17 32.62 -17.03 -0.59
N ALA A 18 31.70 -17.36 -1.51
CA ALA A 18 31.68 -16.76 -2.84
C ALA A 18 31.46 -15.24 -2.78
N ASP A 19 30.48 -14.79 -1.99
CA ASP A 19 30.17 -13.36 -1.86
C ASP A 19 31.27 -12.61 -1.11
N ALA A 20 31.84 -13.21 -0.06
CA ALA A 20 32.98 -12.62 0.66
C ALA A 20 34.19 -12.42 -0.26
N CYS A 21 34.49 -13.41 -1.11
CA CYS A 21 35.54 -13.31 -2.11
C CYS A 21 35.26 -12.24 -3.17
N ALA A 22 33.98 -12.03 -3.54
CA ALA A 22 33.60 -10.98 -4.48
C ALA A 22 33.81 -9.59 -3.87
N LEU A 23 33.38 -9.37 -2.62
CA LEU A 23 33.56 -8.10 -1.91
C LEU A 23 35.04 -7.76 -1.72
N LEU A 24 35.86 -8.73 -1.30
CA LEU A 24 37.31 -8.53 -1.07
C LEU A 24 38.12 -8.30 -2.36
N LYS A 25 37.55 -8.59 -3.54
CA LYS A 25 38.15 -8.20 -4.83
C LYS A 25 37.84 -6.75 -5.19
N GLN A 26 36.72 -6.23 -4.70
CA GLN A 26 36.24 -4.89 -5.02
C GLN A 26 36.72 -3.85 -4.01
N TYR A 27 36.87 -4.24 -2.74
CA TYR A 27 37.29 -3.37 -1.66
C TYR A 27 38.43 -4.03 -0.87
N ASP A 28 39.51 -3.29 -0.59
CA ASP A 28 40.67 -3.82 0.14
C ASP A 28 40.47 -3.76 1.67
N GLU A 29 39.58 -2.88 2.14
CA GLU A 29 39.28 -2.69 3.57
C GLU A 29 38.03 -3.48 4.00
N ILE A 30 38.12 -4.14 5.15
CA ILE A 30 37.05 -4.99 5.71
C ILE A 30 35.79 -4.17 6.01
N GLU A 31 35.93 -2.96 6.54
CA GLU A 31 34.79 -2.11 6.88
C GLU A 31 34.00 -1.68 5.64
N HIS A 32 34.69 -1.39 4.53
CA HIS A 32 34.05 -1.11 3.24
C HIS A 32 33.31 -2.34 2.69
N CYS A 33 33.87 -3.55 2.85
CA CYS A 33 33.18 -4.79 2.48
C CYS A 33 31.88 -4.97 3.26
N ILE A 34 31.90 -4.71 4.58
CA ILE A 34 30.73 -4.84 5.46
C ILE A 34 29.64 -3.82 5.06
N GLN A 35 30.01 -2.57 4.86
CA GLN A 35 29.07 -1.53 4.42
C GLN A 35 28.43 -1.88 3.07
N ALA A 36 29.25 -2.32 2.11
CA ALA A 36 28.76 -2.73 0.80
C ALA A 36 27.81 -3.94 0.90
N TYR A 37 28.12 -4.92 1.74
CA TYR A 37 27.26 -6.08 1.98
C TYR A 37 25.87 -5.68 2.50
N HIS A 38 25.80 -4.83 3.52
CA HIS A 38 24.53 -4.37 4.08
C HIS A 38 23.75 -3.51 3.08
N GLN A 39 24.42 -2.64 2.34
CA GLN A 39 23.80 -1.81 1.32
C GLN A 39 23.20 -2.64 0.17
N GLN A 40 23.94 -3.63 -0.35
CA GLN A 40 23.44 -4.57 -1.37
C GLN A 40 22.23 -5.36 -0.88
N ASN A 41 22.20 -5.72 0.40
CA ASN A 41 21.07 -6.42 1.01
C ASN A 41 19.82 -5.55 1.10
N ILE A 42 19.97 -4.26 1.47
CA ILE A 42 18.89 -3.29 1.44
C ILE A 42 18.36 -3.12 0.01
N GLU A 43 19.25 -3.03 -0.98
CA GLU A 43 18.88 -2.94 -2.40
C GLU A 43 18.11 -4.17 -2.88
N LYS A 44 18.52 -5.38 -2.48
CA LYS A 44 17.77 -6.63 -2.75
C LYS A 44 16.37 -6.59 -2.15
N ILE A 45 16.22 -6.09 -0.92
CA ILE A 45 14.91 -5.93 -0.28
C ILE A 45 14.05 -4.93 -1.07
N CYS A 46 14.61 -3.76 -1.42
CA CYS A 46 13.90 -2.77 -2.24
C CYS A 46 13.46 -3.37 -3.57
N ALA A 47 14.34 -4.09 -4.28
CA ALA A 47 13.99 -4.72 -5.55
C ALA A 47 12.90 -5.79 -5.40
N ALA A 48 12.93 -6.59 -4.31
CA ALA A 48 11.97 -7.65 -4.08
C ALA A 48 10.59 -7.17 -3.58
N THR A 49 10.52 -5.97 -2.98
CA THR A 49 9.31 -5.46 -2.32
C THR A 49 8.78 -4.15 -2.92
N ASP A 50 9.56 -3.53 -3.82
CA ASP A 50 9.42 -2.17 -4.34
C ASP A 50 9.30 -1.07 -3.28
N CYS A 51 9.74 -1.33 -2.05
CA CYS A 51 9.67 -0.33 -1.01
C CYS A 51 10.80 0.72 -1.16
N LYS A 52 10.56 1.92 -0.60
CA LYS A 52 11.62 2.93 -0.45
C LYS A 52 12.73 2.43 0.48
N ALA A 53 13.97 2.85 0.20
CA ALA A 53 15.15 2.46 0.96
C ALA A 53 15.04 2.72 2.48
N GLU A 54 14.32 3.77 2.88
CA GLU A 54 14.05 4.07 4.30
C GLU A 54 13.27 2.96 5.00
N LEU A 55 12.25 2.39 4.33
CA LEU A 55 11.46 1.29 4.88
C LEU A 55 12.27 -0.01 4.93
N ALA A 56 12.99 -0.33 3.84
CA ALA A 56 13.88 -1.48 3.80
C ALA A 56 14.91 -1.42 4.93
N ARG A 57 15.57 -0.27 5.12
CA ARG A 57 16.56 -0.05 6.17
C ARG A 57 15.97 -0.20 7.57
N LYS A 58 14.79 0.38 7.80
CA LYS A 58 14.07 0.25 9.07
C LYS A 58 13.84 -1.21 9.49
N TYR A 59 13.47 -2.09 8.56
CA TYR A 59 13.27 -3.52 8.87
C TYR A 59 14.59 -4.30 8.87
N TYR A 60 15.56 -3.90 8.04
CA TYR A 60 16.87 -4.53 7.99
C TYR A 60 17.63 -4.36 9.30
N ASP A 61 17.68 -3.12 9.81
CA ASP A 61 18.40 -2.78 11.05
C ASP A 61 17.65 -3.20 12.33
N ASP A 62 16.42 -3.70 12.21
CA ASP A 62 15.63 -4.15 13.35
C ASP A 62 16.14 -5.50 13.88
N PRO A 63 16.63 -5.55 15.14
CA PRO A 63 17.29 -6.74 15.69
C PRO A 63 16.42 -8.00 15.66
N ARG A 64 15.09 -7.87 15.62
CA ARG A 64 14.14 -8.99 15.61
C ARG A 64 14.26 -9.86 14.36
N TYR A 65 14.77 -9.31 13.26
CA TYR A 65 14.88 -10.03 12.00
C TYR A 65 16.29 -10.55 11.72
N HIS A 66 17.30 -10.16 12.51
CA HIS A 66 18.68 -10.63 12.40
C HIS A 66 19.24 -10.57 10.97
N HIS A 67 18.94 -9.50 10.23
CA HIS A 67 19.30 -9.33 8.80
C HIS A 67 18.80 -10.46 7.87
N ASN A 68 17.81 -11.26 8.29
CA ASN A 68 17.23 -12.33 7.48
C ASN A 68 16.34 -11.73 6.37
N LEU A 69 16.85 -11.73 5.14
CA LEU A 69 16.19 -11.10 3.99
C LEU A 69 14.80 -11.68 3.73
N GLU A 70 14.61 -12.99 3.80
CA GLU A 70 13.32 -13.63 3.54
C GLU A 70 12.24 -13.15 4.52
N LYS A 71 12.57 -13.15 5.82
CA LYS A 71 11.64 -12.66 6.86
C LYS A 71 11.34 -11.17 6.69
N ILE A 72 12.34 -10.37 6.32
CA ILE A 72 12.16 -8.93 6.11
C ILE A 72 11.28 -8.67 4.89
N ILE A 73 11.57 -9.31 3.75
CA ILE A 73 10.78 -9.22 2.52
C ILE A 73 9.34 -9.65 2.78
N GLN A 74 9.14 -10.79 3.45
CA GLN A 74 7.82 -11.25 3.85
C GLN A 74 7.09 -10.18 4.67
N LYS A 75 7.77 -9.58 5.66
CA LYS A 75 7.13 -8.60 6.55
C LYS A 75 6.79 -7.29 5.87
N ILE A 76 7.64 -6.82 4.96
CA ILE A 76 7.38 -5.64 4.13
C ILE A 76 6.23 -5.92 3.17
N ASN A 77 6.18 -7.10 2.54
CA ASN A 77 5.07 -7.49 1.68
C ASN A 77 3.74 -7.56 2.45
N GLU A 78 3.74 -8.16 3.65
CA GLU A 78 2.57 -8.11 4.55
C GLU A 78 2.17 -6.68 4.87
N PHE A 79 3.14 -5.79 5.13
CA PHE A 79 2.87 -4.38 5.40
C PHE A 79 2.26 -3.67 4.18
N ASN A 80 2.76 -3.94 2.97
CA ASN A 80 2.24 -3.39 1.72
C ASN A 80 0.81 -3.88 1.43
N GLN A 81 0.49 -5.12 1.78
CA GLN A 81 -0.84 -5.71 1.64
C GLN A 81 -1.84 -5.25 2.71
N ARG A 82 -1.39 -4.58 3.79
CA ARG A 82 -2.32 -4.07 4.81
C ARG A 82 -3.24 -3.01 4.24
N THR A 83 -4.52 -3.15 4.56
CA THR A 83 -5.53 -2.13 4.37
C THR A 83 -5.11 -0.81 5.02
N ILE A 84 -5.15 0.27 4.24
CA ILE A 84 -4.89 1.62 4.72
C ILE A 84 -6.20 2.17 5.30
N LYS A 85 -6.23 2.52 6.57
CA LYS A 85 -7.40 3.20 7.15
C LYS A 85 -7.36 4.69 6.78
N LEU A 86 -8.40 5.17 6.10
CA LEU A 86 -8.68 6.57 5.87
C LEU A 86 -9.74 7.00 6.88
N SER A 87 -9.30 7.68 7.94
CA SER A 87 -10.19 8.14 9.00
C SER A 87 -9.88 9.57 9.39
N ILE A 88 -10.89 10.26 9.91
CA ILE A 88 -10.75 11.57 10.55
C ILE A 88 -10.05 11.42 11.91
N ASP A 89 -10.26 10.30 12.61
CA ASP A 89 -9.59 10.03 13.88
C ASP A 89 -8.12 9.62 13.65
N GLU A 90 -7.22 10.29 14.38
CA GLU A 90 -5.79 10.00 14.36
C GLU A 90 -5.48 8.69 15.12
N ASN A 91 -6.35 8.28 16.06
CA ASN A 91 -6.21 7.05 16.82
C ASN A 91 -6.98 5.88 16.18
N LEU A 92 -6.33 5.28 15.17
CA LEU A 92 -6.85 4.16 14.40
C LEU A 92 -7.21 2.88 15.19
N LYS A 93 -6.92 2.82 16.50
CA LYS A 93 -7.31 1.71 17.39
C LYS A 93 -8.80 1.71 17.73
N TYR A 94 -9.43 2.88 17.80
CA TYR A 94 -10.84 3.03 18.20
C TYR A 94 -11.79 3.23 17.01
N VAL A 95 -11.21 3.28 15.82
CA VAL A 95 -11.96 3.38 14.58
C VAL A 95 -12.79 2.12 14.34
N ASP A 96 -14.08 2.33 14.04
CA ASP A 96 -15.05 1.27 13.78
C ASP A 96 -14.58 0.26 12.74
N LYS A 97 -15.07 -0.97 12.90
CA LYS A 97 -14.79 -2.09 11.96
C LYS A 97 -15.84 -2.18 10.85
N VAL A 98 -16.90 -1.39 10.95
CA VAL A 98 -17.96 -1.26 9.96
C VAL A 98 -17.71 -0.01 9.13
N GLY A 99 -17.82 -0.13 7.82
CA GLY A 99 -17.47 0.92 6.88
C GLY A 99 -17.39 0.41 5.45
N PHE A 100 -16.44 0.98 4.71
CA PHE A 100 -16.33 0.81 3.27
C PHE A 100 -14.88 0.55 2.87
N PHE A 101 -14.69 -0.44 2.03
CA PHE A 101 -13.41 -0.77 1.43
C PHE A 101 -13.36 -0.24 0.00
N ILE A 102 -12.20 0.25 -0.42
CA ILE A 102 -11.98 0.79 -1.77
C ILE A 102 -10.77 0.09 -2.42
N TRP A 103 -10.97 -0.43 -3.62
CA TRP A 103 -9.91 -0.97 -4.49
C TRP A 103 -10.26 -0.77 -5.97
N ALA A 104 -9.33 -1.15 -6.85
CA ALA A 104 -9.53 -1.15 -8.30
C ALA A 104 -9.67 -2.58 -8.86
N GLU A 105 -10.54 -2.74 -9.85
CA GLU A 105 -10.71 -3.98 -10.64
C GLU A 105 -10.52 -3.69 -12.14
N ASP A 106 -10.14 -4.71 -12.90
CA ASP A 106 -9.98 -4.64 -14.34
C ASP A 106 -11.31 -4.84 -15.09
N GLU A 107 -11.27 -4.85 -16.41
CA GLU A 107 -12.43 -5.07 -17.28
C GLU A 107 -13.06 -6.46 -17.14
N ASN A 108 -12.35 -7.44 -16.57
CA ASN A 108 -12.84 -8.78 -16.30
C ASN A 108 -13.45 -8.91 -14.90
N LEU A 109 -13.55 -7.80 -14.16
CA LEU A 109 -13.99 -7.75 -12.76
C LEU A 109 -13.06 -8.56 -11.85
N GLU A 110 -11.78 -8.66 -12.23
CA GLU A 110 -10.77 -9.25 -11.39
C GLU A 110 -10.01 -8.17 -10.63
N ARG A 111 -9.76 -8.46 -9.36
CA ARG A 111 -8.97 -7.57 -8.53
C ARG A 111 -7.53 -7.53 -9.02
N ILE A 112 -7.12 -6.33 -9.45
CA ILE A 112 -5.78 -6.08 -9.98
C ILE A 112 -4.74 -6.37 -8.91
N GLN A 113 -3.89 -7.35 -9.18
CA GLN A 113 -2.76 -7.75 -8.33
C GLN A 113 -1.57 -6.80 -8.53
N ASP A 114 -1.80 -5.51 -8.35
CA ASP A 114 -0.77 -4.48 -8.35
C ASP A 114 -0.47 -4.06 -6.91
N LYS A 115 0.81 -3.89 -6.58
CA LYS A 115 1.28 -3.45 -5.26
C LYS A 115 0.75 -2.06 -4.86
N ASN A 116 0.41 -1.23 -5.84
CA ASN A 116 -0.23 0.06 -5.68
C ASN A 116 -1.76 -0.08 -5.58
N ASN A 117 -2.36 -1.23 -5.92
CA ASN A 117 -3.79 -1.48 -5.67
C ASN A 117 -4.07 -1.85 -4.19
N ARG A 118 -3.54 -1.04 -3.27
CA ARG A 118 -3.79 -1.21 -1.83
C ARG A 118 -5.25 -0.99 -1.52
N THR A 119 -5.83 -1.82 -0.65
CA THR A 119 -7.18 -1.57 -0.15
C THR A 119 -7.16 -0.41 0.82
N TYR A 120 -8.06 0.53 0.64
CA TYR A 120 -8.38 1.54 1.64
C TYR A 120 -9.64 1.14 2.41
N PHE A 121 -9.71 1.47 3.69
CA PHE A 121 -10.90 1.31 4.51
C PHE A 121 -11.31 2.65 5.11
N ILE A 122 -12.58 3.00 4.94
CA ILE A 122 -13.20 4.21 5.49
C ILE A 122 -14.26 3.78 6.49
N PRO A 123 -14.18 4.22 7.75
CA PRO A 123 -15.22 3.97 8.74
C PRO A 123 -16.56 4.53 8.29
N GLN A 124 -17.66 3.91 8.69
CA GLN A 124 -19.00 4.35 8.31
C GLN A 124 -19.27 5.82 8.65
N ASP A 125 -18.90 6.26 9.84
CA ASP A 125 -19.13 7.64 10.30
C ASP A 125 -18.33 8.67 9.49
N ASP A 126 -17.10 8.32 9.11
CA ASP A 126 -16.27 9.17 8.25
C ASP A 126 -16.79 9.17 6.80
N PHE A 127 -17.29 8.04 6.30
CA PHE A 127 -17.89 7.96 4.98
C PHE A 127 -19.22 8.73 4.88
N ALA A 128 -19.90 8.97 6.02
CA ALA A 128 -21.16 9.72 6.07
C ALA A 128 -21.04 11.13 5.48
N TYR A 129 -19.84 11.73 5.49
CA TYR A 129 -19.57 13.03 4.87
C TYR A 129 -19.74 13.04 3.34
N VAL A 130 -19.56 11.89 2.68
CA VAL A 130 -19.55 11.78 1.21
C VAL A 130 -20.53 10.77 0.64
N VAL A 131 -21.08 9.86 1.45
CA VAL A 131 -21.96 8.76 0.98
C VAL A 131 -23.15 9.25 0.16
N LYS A 132 -23.67 10.46 0.46
CA LYS A 132 -24.77 11.07 -0.32
C LYS A 132 -24.38 11.35 -1.77
N LEU A 133 -23.12 11.69 -2.04
CA LEU A 133 -22.62 11.89 -3.40
C LEU A 133 -22.69 10.57 -4.18
N PHE A 134 -22.23 9.47 -3.60
CA PHE A 134 -22.31 8.15 -4.22
C PHE A 134 -23.74 7.67 -4.43
N ARG A 135 -24.59 7.79 -3.41
CA ARG A 135 -26.02 7.45 -3.50
C ARG A 135 -26.74 8.22 -4.61
N SER A 136 -26.35 9.48 -4.87
CA SER A 136 -26.98 10.33 -5.89
C SER A 136 -26.70 9.90 -7.33
N LEU A 137 -25.77 8.98 -7.55
CA LEU A 137 -25.44 8.50 -8.90
C LEU A 137 -26.44 7.46 -9.42
N PHE A 138 -27.16 6.79 -8.53
CA PHE A 138 -28.05 5.70 -8.89
C PHE A 138 -29.34 6.23 -9.55
N PRO A 139 -29.89 5.54 -10.56
CA PRO A 139 -29.51 4.19 -10.98
C PRO A 139 -28.20 4.12 -11.81
N LEU A 140 -27.40 3.08 -11.59
CA LEU A 140 -26.13 2.83 -12.28
C LEU A 140 -26.09 1.40 -12.84
N PHE A 141 -25.43 1.22 -13.98
CA PHE A 141 -25.22 -0.11 -14.53
C PHE A 141 -24.12 -0.84 -13.75
N SER A 142 -24.44 -2.03 -13.23
CA SER A 142 -23.52 -2.91 -12.52
C SER A 142 -22.93 -3.92 -13.52
N PRO A 143 -21.62 -3.89 -13.81
CA PRO A 143 -21.00 -4.84 -14.71
C PRO A 143 -21.00 -6.26 -14.13
N LEU A 144 -21.00 -6.39 -12.81
CA LEU A 144 -21.05 -7.69 -12.11
C LEU A 144 -22.40 -8.38 -12.29
N ARG A 145 -23.51 -7.65 -12.13
CA ARG A 145 -24.86 -8.19 -12.26
C ARG A 145 -25.44 -8.10 -13.67
N ASN A 146 -24.79 -7.34 -14.55
CA ASN A 146 -25.24 -7.04 -15.91
C ASN A 146 -26.66 -6.41 -15.94
N GLU A 147 -26.94 -5.54 -14.98
CA GLU A 147 -28.24 -4.85 -14.82
C GLU A 147 -28.05 -3.45 -14.21
N PHE A 148 -29.10 -2.62 -14.28
CA PHE A 148 -29.12 -1.36 -13.54
C PHE A 148 -29.48 -1.60 -12.08
N GLU A 149 -28.57 -1.22 -11.18
CA GLU A 149 -28.84 -1.13 -9.76
C GLU A 149 -29.50 0.22 -9.45
N CYS A 150 -30.54 0.21 -8.62
CA CYS A 150 -31.33 1.41 -8.31
C CYS A 150 -30.86 2.14 -7.04
N SER A 151 -29.91 1.57 -6.31
CA SER A 151 -29.43 2.12 -5.04
C SER A 151 -28.04 1.63 -4.70
N PHE A 152 -27.27 2.49 -4.03
CA PHE A 152 -26.01 2.13 -3.39
C PHE A 152 -26.23 1.08 -2.29
N ASP A 153 -25.52 -0.03 -2.36
CA ASP A 153 -25.62 -1.15 -1.42
C ASP A 153 -24.56 -1.04 -0.32
N PRO A 154 -24.93 -0.81 0.96
CA PRO A 154 -23.98 -0.69 2.05
C PRO A 154 -23.40 -2.04 2.54
N CYS A 155 -23.81 -3.17 1.95
CA CYS A 155 -23.42 -4.52 2.36
C CYS A 155 -22.79 -5.34 1.21
N SER A 156 -22.54 -4.71 0.06
CA SER A 156 -22.06 -5.37 -1.16
C SER A 156 -21.11 -4.46 -1.95
N ASP A 157 -20.53 -5.00 -3.01
CA ASP A 157 -19.71 -4.28 -3.99
C ASP A 157 -20.57 -3.30 -4.79
N ASN A 158 -20.08 -2.06 -4.90
CA ASN A 158 -20.63 -1.02 -5.76
C ASN A 158 -19.57 -0.65 -6.79
N TYR A 159 -19.90 -0.80 -8.07
CA TYR A 159 -18.98 -0.59 -9.18
C TYR A 159 -19.15 0.80 -9.79
N PHE A 160 -18.04 1.53 -9.92
CA PHE A 160 -18.03 2.85 -10.56
C PHE A 160 -16.98 2.89 -11.66
N ASP A 161 -17.39 3.32 -12.85
CA ASP A 161 -16.48 3.59 -13.95
C ASP A 161 -15.66 4.88 -13.70
N GLN A 162 -14.62 5.07 -14.52
CA GLN A 162 -13.72 6.22 -14.39
C GLN A 162 -14.44 7.56 -14.52
N ASN A 163 -15.41 7.69 -15.44
CA ASN A 163 -16.15 8.94 -15.64
C ASN A 163 -16.98 9.30 -14.40
N THR A 164 -17.60 8.29 -13.79
CA THR A 164 -18.42 8.42 -12.59
C THR A 164 -17.56 8.86 -11.40
N ILE A 165 -16.40 8.22 -11.20
CA ILE A 165 -15.47 8.61 -10.14
C ILE A 165 -14.90 10.01 -10.36
N GLN A 166 -14.58 10.38 -11.60
CA GLN A 166 -14.12 11.74 -11.92
C GLN A 166 -15.17 12.79 -11.51
N GLY A 167 -16.45 12.52 -11.79
CA GLY A 167 -17.55 13.38 -11.36
C GLY A 167 -17.69 13.46 -9.83
N ILE A 168 -17.46 12.35 -9.12
CA ILE A 168 -17.44 12.34 -7.64
C ILE A 168 -16.27 13.15 -7.09
N ILE A 169 -15.06 12.99 -7.64
CA ILE A 169 -13.87 13.75 -7.20
C ILE A 169 -14.12 15.26 -7.29
N LEU A 170 -14.71 15.73 -8.39
CA LEU A 170 -15.06 17.15 -8.55
C LEU A 170 -16.04 17.60 -7.46
N LYS A 171 -17.11 16.82 -7.23
CA LYS A 171 -18.09 17.12 -6.18
C LYS A 171 -17.47 17.12 -4.78
N ILE A 172 -16.53 16.21 -4.49
CA ILE A 172 -15.82 16.17 -3.19
C ILE A 172 -14.95 17.43 -3.03
N ARG A 173 -14.24 17.86 -4.08
CA ARG A 173 -13.40 19.08 -4.06
C ARG A 173 -14.22 20.35 -3.82
N ASP A 174 -15.48 20.36 -4.24
CA ASP A 174 -16.39 21.48 -4.01
C ASP A 174 -16.97 21.51 -2.58
N LEU A 175 -16.87 20.42 -1.82
CA LEU A 175 -17.31 20.39 -0.43
C LEU A 175 -16.44 21.29 0.45
N HIS A 176 -17.08 22.02 1.35
CA HIS A 176 -16.41 22.90 2.31
C HIS A 176 -16.93 22.63 3.72
N PHE A 177 -16.01 22.30 4.62
CA PHE A 177 -16.26 22.11 6.05
C PHE A 177 -15.31 23.01 6.85
N ASN A 178 -15.80 23.53 7.97
CA ASN A 178 -14.96 24.34 8.88
C ASN A 178 -13.92 23.51 9.64
N ASP A 179 -14.13 22.19 9.73
CA ASP A 179 -13.22 21.27 10.40
C ASP A 179 -12.08 20.87 9.45
N SER A 180 -10.85 21.24 9.80
CA SER A 180 -9.66 20.93 9.01
C SER A 180 -9.35 19.44 8.94
N LYS A 181 -9.77 18.64 9.93
CA LYS A 181 -9.59 17.18 9.91
C LYS A 181 -10.50 16.54 8.86
N VAL A 182 -11.73 17.02 8.76
CA VAL A 182 -12.66 16.60 7.71
C VAL A 182 -12.09 16.97 6.33
N MET A 183 -11.60 18.20 6.16
CA MET A 183 -11.01 18.63 4.88
C MET A 183 -9.80 17.77 4.47
N ASN A 184 -8.90 17.47 5.41
CA ASN A 184 -7.76 16.57 5.18
C ASN A 184 -8.21 15.14 4.82
N PHE A 185 -9.26 14.63 5.46
CA PHE A 185 -9.85 13.34 5.10
C PHE A 185 -10.37 13.34 3.65
N LEU A 186 -11.09 14.39 3.23
CA LEU A 186 -11.60 14.51 1.87
C LEU A 186 -10.47 14.58 0.82
N GLU A 187 -9.40 15.32 1.11
CA GLU A 187 -8.21 15.35 0.24
C GLU A 187 -7.59 13.97 0.07
N LYS A 188 -7.41 13.21 1.16
CA LYS A 188 -6.90 11.83 1.10
C LYS A 188 -7.84 10.89 0.34
N LEU A 189 -9.15 11.05 0.50
CA LEU A 189 -10.14 10.29 -0.26
C LEU A 189 -10.02 10.58 -1.76
N VAL A 190 -9.88 11.85 -2.15
CA VAL A 190 -9.65 12.23 -3.55
C VAL A 190 -8.38 11.56 -4.09
N CYS A 191 -7.27 11.63 -3.37
CA CYS A 191 -6.03 10.96 -3.79
C CYS A 191 -6.22 9.44 -3.94
N CYS A 192 -6.95 8.80 -3.01
CA CYS A 192 -7.29 7.38 -3.10
C CYS A 192 -8.08 7.07 -4.38
N LEU A 193 -9.11 7.86 -4.70
CA LEU A 193 -9.94 7.65 -5.88
C LEU A 193 -9.16 7.87 -7.18
N GLU A 194 -8.33 8.91 -7.24
CA GLU A 194 -7.44 9.19 -8.39
C GLU A 194 -6.44 8.04 -8.60
N GLU A 195 -5.84 7.53 -7.53
CA GLU A 195 -4.96 6.36 -7.57
C GLU A 195 -5.68 5.15 -8.18
N LYS A 196 -6.92 4.85 -7.75
CA LYS A 196 -7.68 3.69 -8.28
C LYS A 196 -8.08 3.85 -9.73
N MET A 197 -8.43 5.07 -10.16
CA MET A 197 -8.70 5.37 -11.57
C MET A 197 -7.48 5.13 -12.47
N GLN A 198 -6.25 5.38 -11.99
CA GLN A 198 -5.05 5.14 -12.79
C GLN A 198 -4.68 3.67 -12.91
N ILE A 199 -5.19 2.83 -12.00
CA ILE A 199 -4.82 1.41 -11.92
C ILE A 199 -5.84 0.54 -12.65
N GLY A 200 -7.14 0.78 -12.48
CA GLY A 200 -8.18 -0.12 -12.99
C GLY A 200 -9.26 0.53 -13.82
N THR A 201 -10.08 -0.34 -14.40
CA THR A 201 -11.25 0.00 -15.20
C THR A 201 -12.40 0.44 -14.30
N TYR A 202 -12.53 -0.22 -13.14
CA TYR A 202 -13.55 0.08 -12.15
C TYR A 202 -12.93 0.42 -10.79
N VAL A 203 -13.52 1.39 -10.12
CA VAL A 203 -13.31 1.59 -8.67
C VAL A 203 -14.45 0.89 -7.96
N VAL A 204 -14.11 -0.03 -7.07
CA VAL A 204 -15.08 -0.78 -6.27
C VAL A 204 -15.14 -0.18 -4.89
N ILE A 205 -16.35 0.10 -4.41
CA ILE A 205 -16.64 0.46 -3.03
C ILE A 205 -17.51 -0.64 -2.43
N PHE A 206 -16.93 -1.43 -1.53
CA PHE A 206 -17.61 -2.51 -0.84
C PHE A 206 -17.95 -2.11 0.58
N GLY A 207 -19.23 -2.20 0.95
CA GLY A 207 -19.68 -1.95 2.32
C GLY A 207 -19.76 -3.24 3.14
N ASN A 208 -19.41 -3.17 4.43
CA ASN A 208 -19.52 -4.30 5.36
C ASN A 208 -20.45 -4.01 6.55
N GLN A 209 -21.53 -3.28 6.29
CA GLN A 209 -22.55 -2.91 7.29
C GLN A 209 -23.43 -4.08 7.71
#